data_AF-A0A822BRM5-F1
#
_entry.id   AF-A0A822BRM5-F1
#
_cell.length_a   1.000
_cell.length_b   1.000
_cell.length_c   1.000
_cell.angle_alpha   90.00
_cell.angle_beta   90.00
_cell.angle_gamma   90.00
#
_symmetry.space_group_name_H-M   'P 1'
#
loop_
_entity.id
_entity.type
_entity.pdbx_description
1 polymer ?
#
loop_
_entity_poly.entity_id
_entity_poly.type
_entity_poly.pdbx_seq_one_letter_code
_entity_poly.pdbx_strand_id
1 'polypeptide(L)'
;TLNPIYNECFEFDLSKEEFQYAHRIFKVIDYNRVGSNELIDCIGIGIGIHFDGINRDYWYQMLEYTRIPITKSFNLHETIPIITCTNQNKTK
;
A
#
# COMPACT_ATOMS: atom_id res chain seq x y z
N THR A 1 -19.72 6.67 -8.35
CA THR A 1 -20.24 5.33 -7.96
C THR A 1 -19.64 4.98 -6.61
N LEU A 2 -20.39 4.34 -5.70
CA LEU A 2 -19.89 3.95 -4.36
C LEU A 2 -19.31 2.53 -4.33
N ASN A 3 -19.47 1.75 -5.40
CA ASN A 3 -18.86 0.43 -5.58
C ASN A 3 -18.16 0.37 -6.96
N PRO A 4 -17.02 1.06 -7.11
CA PRO A 4 -16.25 1.02 -8.35
C PRO A 4 -15.63 -0.37 -8.58
N ILE A 5 -15.59 -0.81 -9.83
CA ILE A 5 -14.83 -1.98 -10.28
C ILE A 5 -13.72 -1.45 -11.19
N TYR A 6 -12.47 -1.52 -10.73
CA TYR A 6 -11.33 -0.97 -11.47
C TYR A 6 -10.75 -2.00 -12.46
N ASN A 7 -10.45 -3.23 -12.00
CA ASN A 7 -9.74 -4.24 -12.79
C ASN A 7 -8.45 -3.71 -13.45
N GLU A 8 -7.78 -2.79 -12.79
CA GLU A 8 -6.51 -2.19 -13.22
C GLU A 8 -5.33 -2.88 -12.53
N CYS A 9 -4.18 -2.89 -13.20
CA CYS A 9 -2.94 -3.47 -12.68
C CYS A 9 -1.84 -2.40 -12.65
N PHE A 10 -1.08 -2.37 -11.56
CA PHE A 10 0.07 -1.50 -11.39
C PHE A 10 1.32 -2.35 -11.21
N GLU A 11 2.33 -2.10 -12.03
CA GLU A 11 3.62 -2.79 -11.97
C GLU A 11 4.67 -1.87 -11.35
N PHE A 12 5.52 -2.43 -10.50
CA PHE A 12 6.59 -1.71 -9.83
C PHE A 12 7.89 -2.51 -9.93
N ASP A 13 8.93 -1.87 -10.45
CA ASP A 13 10.28 -2.43 -10.43
C ASP A 13 10.88 -2.22 -9.04
N LEU A 14 11.13 -3.32 -8.32
CA LEU A 14 11.84 -3.32 -7.05
C LEU A 14 12.89 -4.43 -7.03
N SER A 15 14.06 -4.11 -6.50
CA SER A 15 15.02 -5.14 -6.10
C SER A 15 14.50 -5.93 -4.89
N LYS A 16 15.07 -7.11 -4.67
CA LYS A 16 14.68 -7.98 -3.55
C LYS A 16 14.95 -7.31 -2.20
N GLU A 17 16.04 -6.56 -2.10
CA GLU A 17 16.40 -5.80 -0.91
C GLU A 17 15.38 -4.69 -0.65
N GLU A 18 14.98 -3.94 -1.69
CA GLU A 18 13.97 -2.88 -1.55
C GLU A 18 12.61 -3.42 -1.13
N PHE A 19 12.21 -4.61 -1.61
CA PHE A 19 10.92 -5.20 -1.29
C PHE A 19 10.75 -5.51 0.22
N GLN A 20 11.84 -5.72 0.95
CA GLN A 20 11.79 -5.96 2.40
C GLN A 20 11.53 -4.69 3.22
N TYR A 21 11.86 -3.52 2.68
CA TYR A 21 11.73 -2.23 3.35
C TYR A 21 10.63 -1.35 2.74
N ALA A 22 10.12 -1.74 1.57
CA ALA A 22 9.07 -1.05 0.90
C ALA A 22 7.73 -1.22 1.61
N HIS A 23 6.88 -0.20 1.45
CA HIS A 23 5.48 -0.24 1.78
C HIS A 23 4.66 0.29 0.60
N ARG A 24 3.36 0.05 0.63
CA ARG A 24 2.40 0.58 -0.35
C ARG A 24 1.23 1.19 0.40
N ILE A 25 0.84 2.38 -0.04
CA ILE A 25 -0.36 3.05 0.45
C ILE A 25 -1.32 3.16 -0.73
N PHE A 26 -2.50 2.60 -0.58
CA PHE A 26 -3.61 2.76 -1.51
C PHE A 26 -4.57 3.80 -0.93
N LYS A 27 -5.02 4.74 -1.76
CA LYS A 27 -5.95 5.80 -1.37
C LYS A 27 -7.13 5.80 -2.31
N VAL A 28 -8.33 5.81 -1.73
CA VAL A 28 -9.58 6.07 -2.42
C VAL A 28 -9.88 7.55 -2.26
N ILE A 29 -10.00 8.23 -3.39
CA ILE A 29 -10.08 9.70 -3.44
C ILE A 29 -11.36 10.07 -4.19
N ASP A 30 -12.15 10.99 -3.64
CA ASP A 30 -13.26 11.60 -4.34
C ASP A 30 -12.74 12.70 -5.27
N TYR A 31 -13.04 12.56 -6.55
CA TYR A 31 -12.57 13.48 -7.56
C TYR A 31 -13.51 14.68 -7.67
N ASN A 32 -12.96 15.88 -7.48
CA ASN A 32 -13.68 17.14 -7.63
C ASN A 32 -13.21 17.87 -8.90
N ARG A 33 -14.14 18.29 -9.76
CA ARG A 33 -13.82 18.93 -11.04
C ARG A 33 -13.24 20.34 -10.90
N VAL A 34 -13.67 21.10 -9.90
CA VAL A 34 -13.32 22.52 -9.71
C VAL A 34 -12.51 22.73 -8.42
N GLY A 35 -12.80 21.96 -7.37
CA GLY A 35 -12.10 22.02 -6.09
C GLY A 35 -11.00 20.98 -5.95
N SER A 36 -10.42 20.90 -4.76
CA SER A 36 -9.46 19.86 -4.40
C SER A 36 -10.13 18.50 -4.29
N ASN A 37 -9.43 17.45 -4.69
CA ASN A 37 -9.87 16.09 -4.43
C ASN A 37 -9.84 15.79 -2.92
N GLU A 38 -10.79 15.01 -2.46
CA GLU A 38 -10.94 14.65 -1.04
C GLU A 38 -10.51 13.21 -0.81
N LEU A 39 -9.75 12.95 0.25
CA LEU A 39 -9.48 11.58 0.66
C LEU A 39 -10.78 10.99 1.24
N ILE A 40 -11.27 9.92 0.65
CA ILE A 40 -12.36 9.14 1.26
C ILE A 40 -11.72 8.23 2.31
N ASP A 41 -10.85 7.33 1.86
CA ASP A 41 -10.22 6.35 2.72
C ASP A 41 -8.88 5.89 2.15
N CYS A 42 -8.09 5.19 2.96
CA CYS A 42 -6.83 4.61 2.54
C CYS A 42 -6.48 3.34 3.33
N ILE A 43 -5.47 2.64 2.84
CA ILE A 43 -4.88 1.48 3.50
C ILE A 43 -3.40 1.43 3.21
N GLY A 44 -2.62 0.97 4.19
CA GLY A 44 -1.20 0.72 4.05
C GLY A 44 -0.87 -0.75 4.22
N ILE A 45 0.00 -1.28 3.38
CA ILE A 45 0.58 -2.63 3.49
C ILE A 45 2.10 -2.53 3.43
N GLY A 46 2.79 -3.40 4.14
CA GLY A 46 4.24 -3.37 4.23
C GLY A 46 4.78 -4.12 5.43
N ILE A 47 6.10 -4.07 5.58
CA ILE A 47 6.83 -4.54 6.76
C ILE A 47 7.21 -3.33 7.61
N GLY A 48 7.01 -3.43 8.92
CA GLY A 48 7.42 -2.39 9.87
C GLY A 48 6.47 -2.29 11.07
N ILE A 49 6.85 -1.45 12.04
CA ILE A 49 6.07 -1.24 13.28
C ILE A 49 4.71 -0.58 13.04
N HIS A 50 4.53 0.05 11.88
CA HIS A 50 3.31 0.74 11.49
C HIS A 50 2.30 -0.17 10.78
N PHE A 51 2.67 -1.42 10.51
CA PHE A 51 1.81 -2.40 9.85
C PHE A 51 1.64 -3.62 10.75
N ASP A 52 0.39 -3.92 11.09
CA ASP A 52 0.01 -5.05 11.93
C ASP A 52 -1.12 -5.87 11.31
N GLY A 53 -1.36 -7.02 11.93
CA GLY A 53 -2.38 -7.98 11.52
C GLY A 53 -2.37 -8.27 10.02
N ILE A 54 -3.56 -8.15 9.43
CA ILE A 54 -3.84 -8.49 8.03
C ILE A 54 -2.96 -7.75 7.02
N ASN A 55 -2.56 -6.51 7.31
CA ASN A 55 -1.79 -5.68 6.38
C ASN A 55 -0.35 -6.19 6.24
N ARG A 56 0.24 -6.59 7.37
CA ARG A 56 1.59 -7.16 7.40
C ARG A 56 1.59 -8.62 6.91
N ASP A 57 0.60 -9.40 7.33
CA ASP A 57 0.50 -10.82 6.96
C ASP A 57 0.31 -10.98 5.45
N TYR A 58 -0.49 -10.12 4.83
CA TYR A 58 -0.62 -10.10 3.37
C TYR A 58 0.71 -9.79 2.66
N TRP A 59 1.50 -8.85 3.18
CA TRP A 59 2.83 -8.57 2.63
C TRP A 59 3.78 -9.76 2.75
N TYR A 60 3.74 -10.49 3.88
CA TYR A 60 4.53 -11.71 4.04
C TYR A 60 4.10 -12.81 3.08
N GLN A 61 2.80 -12.97 2.83
CA GLN A 61 2.32 -13.92 1.82
C GLN A 61 2.84 -13.57 0.42
N MET A 62 2.87 -12.29 0.05
CA MET A 62 3.46 -11.86 -1.23
C MET A 62 4.96 -12.19 -1.34
N LEU A 63 5.68 -12.14 -0.22
CA LEU A 63 7.11 -12.51 -0.15
C LEU A 63 7.34 -14.02 -0.21
N GLU A 64 6.48 -14.80 0.43
CA GLU A 64 6.60 -16.26 0.49
C GLU A 64 6.20 -16.91 -0.85
N TYR A 65 5.10 -16.44 -1.45
CA TYR A 65 4.53 -17.00 -2.68
C TYR A 65 4.83 -16.12 -3.91
N THR A 66 6.13 -15.94 -4.20
CA THR A 66 6.55 -15.13 -5.35
C THR A 66 5.93 -15.66 -6.66
N ARG A 67 5.41 -14.75 -7.49
CA ARG A 67 4.74 -15.02 -8.79
C ARG A 67 3.37 -15.71 -8.70
N ILE A 68 2.80 -15.84 -7.51
CA ILE A 68 1.41 -16.27 -7.33
C ILE A 68 0.60 -15.02 -6.98
N PRO A 69 -0.41 -14.64 -7.79
CA PRO A 69 -1.26 -13.51 -7.44
C PRO A 69 -2.07 -13.85 -6.18
N ILE A 70 -2.04 -12.94 -5.20
CA ILE A 70 -2.77 -13.08 -3.95
C ILE A 70 -3.89 -12.06 -3.94
N THR A 71 -5.09 -12.45 -3.51
CA THR A 71 -6.24 -11.56 -3.41
C THR A 71 -6.69 -11.47 -1.96
N LYS A 72 -6.94 -10.25 -1.49
CA LYS A 72 -7.41 -9.99 -0.14
C LYS A 72 -8.30 -8.76 -0.09
N SER A 73 -9.37 -8.85 0.70
CA SER A 73 -10.20 -7.70 1.04
C SER A 73 -9.65 -7.01 2.29
N PHE A 74 -9.61 -5.68 2.26
CA PHE A 74 -9.13 -4.85 3.37
C PHE A 74 -10.23 -3.89 3.80
N ASN A 75 -10.26 -3.60 5.11
CA ASN A 75 -10.99 -2.43 5.59
C ASN A 75 -10.11 -1.20 5.37
N LEU A 76 -10.74 -0.10 4.95
CA LEU A 76 -10.05 1.15 4.72
C LEU A 76 -10.23 2.09 5.91
N HIS A 77 -9.37 3.09 6.01
CA HIS A 77 -9.34 4.06 7.09
C HIS A 77 -9.26 5.49 6.54
N GLU A 78 -9.93 6.42 7.21
CA GLU A 78 -9.95 7.84 6.83
C GLU A 78 -8.57 8.52 6.96
N THR A 79 -7.64 7.92 7.72
CA THR A 79 -6.31 8.51 7.99
C THR A 79 -5.19 7.77 7.28
N ILE A 80 -4.34 8.54 6.58
CA ILE A 80 -3.13 8.02 5.94
C ILE A 80 -2.19 7.45 7.01
N PRO A 81 -1.74 6.18 6.88
CA PRO A 81 -0.75 5.62 7.79
C PRO A 81 0.50 6.50 7.84
N ILE A 82 0.87 6.96 9.04
CA ILE A 82 2.08 7.75 9.23
C ILE A 82 3.26 6.78 9.19
N ILE A 83 4.05 6.85 8.12
CA ILE A 83 5.26 6.05 7.95
C ILE A 83 6.44 7.00 7.96
N THR A 84 7.25 6.95 9.01
CA THR A 84 8.52 7.67 9.04
C THR A 84 9.57 6.84 8.30
N CYS A 85 9.87 7.22 7.05
CA CYS A 85 11.04 6.66 6.36
C CYS A 85 12.29 7.11 7.10
N THR A 86 12.95 6.23 7.86
CA THR A 86 14.34 6.45 8.26
C THR A 86 15.19 6.25 7.02
N ASN A 87 15.63 7.36 6.43
CA ASN A 87 16.65 7.33 5.37
C ASN A 87 17.90 6.64 5.91
N GLN A 88 18.10 5.36 5.59
CA GLN A 88 19.41 4.76 5.67
C GLN A 88 20.22 5.32 4.50
N ASN A 89 20.91 6.44 4.76
CA ASN A 89 21.89 7.00 3.85
C ASN A 89 22.88 5.89 3.47
N LYS A 90 22.83 5.45 2.21
CA LYS A 90 23.93 4.72 1.56
C LYS A 90 25.07 5.71 1.33
N THR A 91 25.92 5.92 2.34
CA THR A 91 27.28 6.41 2.09
C THR A 91 28.10 5.24 1.55
N LYS A 92 28.47 5.36 0.27
CA LYS A 92 29.64 4.68 -0.31
C LYS A 92 30.91 5.21 0.32
#